data_AF-A0A1V5MS92-F1
#
_entry.id   AF-A0A1V5MS92-F1
#
_cell.length_a   1.000
_cell.length_b   1.000
_cell.length_c   1.000
_cell.angle_alpha   90.00
_cell.angle_beta   90.00
_cell.angle_gamma   90.00
#
_symmetry.space_group_name_H-M   'P 1'
#
loop_
_entity.id
_entity.type
_entity.pdbx_description
1 polymer ?
#
loop_
_entity_poly.entity_id
_entity_poly.type
_entity_poly.pdbx_seq_one_letter_code
_entity_poly.pdbx_strand_id
1 'polypeptide(L)'
;MELPDARMFQKKLEALPWARSVTYIDKETALKELVDALGDNPEDLLGYNPALASFEIYLNADYANTDSMAMAETYLKRFKNVQEVIYRKDLIHLVNENVKRIGFILLMLAILLTLISYSLIRNTVRLLIYSKRFLIRTMQLVGAGRSFIRKPFLIGNLWSGLIASVLAMGYLYVLLLYMDSKVGGLITLLDPLMLGSIFVIVLLFGLIIMTSATWLAVNKYLRMNTNDLYYV
;
A
#
# COMPACT_ATOMS: atom_id res chain seq x y z
N MET A 1 -38.83 -16.47 -10.07
CA MET A 1 -38.69 -15.16 -10.76
C MET A 1 -38.62 -15.47 -12.23
N GLU A 2 -39.44 -14.86 -13.08
CA GLU A 2 -39.38 -15.11 -14.51
C GLU A 2 -38.05 -14.58 -15.07
N LEU A 3 -37.44 -15.29 -16.03
CA LEU A 3 -36.17 -14.93 -16.67
C LEU A 3 -36.00 -13.43 -17.06
N PRO A 4 -37.02 -12.68 -17.52
CA PRO A 4 -36.88 -11.25 -17.81
C PRO A 4 -36.60 -10.37 -16.58
N ASP A 5 -37.18 -10.66 -15.42
CA ASP A 5 -36.98 -9.86 -14.20
C ASP A 5 -35.58 -10.08 -13.60
N ALA A 6 -35.04 -11.30 -13.74
CA ALA A 6 -33.70 -11.65 -13.27
C ALA A 6 -32.61 -10.88 -14.04
N ARG A 7 -32.75 -10.70 -15.37
CA ARG A 7 -31.78 -9.94 -16.18
C ARG A 7 -31.82 -8.44 -15.88
N MET A 8 -33.00 -7.89 -15.62
CA MET A 8 -33.14 -6.47 -15.21
C MET A 8 -32.48 -6.24 -13.85
N PHE A 9 -32.63 -7.19 -12.93
CA PHE A 9 -31.95 -7.14 -11.63
C PHE A 9 -30.44 -7.30 -11.76
N GLN A 10 -29.95 -8.21 -12.61
CA GLN A 10 -28.52 -8.37 -12.92
C GLN A 10 -27.90 -7.07 -13.41
N LYS A 11 -28.48 -6.42 -14.43
CA LYS A 11 -27.98 -5.14 -14.94
C LYS A 11 -27.94 -4.04 -13.89
N LYS A 12 -28.92 -4.04 -12.96
CA LYS A 12 -28.95 -3.08 -11.85
C LYS A 12 -27.82 -3.33 -10.86
N LEU A 13 -27.45 -4.58 -10.62
CA LEU A 13 -26.33 -4.94 -9.76
C LEU A 13 -24.98 -4.65 -10.45
N GLU A 14 -24.86 -4.91 -11.74
CA GLU A 14 -23.66 -4.59 -12.53
C GLU A 14 -23.40 -3.07 -12.62
N ALA A 15 -24.46 -2.25 -12.56
CA ALA A 15 -24.33 -0.80 -12.55
C ALA A 15 -23.81 -0.24 -11.20
N LEU A 16 -23.63 -1.06 -10.18
CA LEU A 16 -23.14 -0.61 -8.88
C LEU A 16 -21.61 -0.44 -8.90
N PRO A 17 -21.07 0.63 -8.30
CA PRO A 17 -19.64 0.95 -8.37
C PRO A 17 -18.75 -0.10 -7.67
N TRP A 18 -19.33 -0.91 -6.79
CA TRP A 18 -18.62 -1.96 -6.05
C TRP A 18 -18.68 -3.34 -6.73
N ALA A 19 -19.54 -3.53 -7.73
CA ALA A 19 -19.66 -4.79 -8.46
C ALA A 19 -18.70 -4.80 -9.67
N ARG A 20 -17.88 -5.84 -9.75
CA ARG A 20 -16.99 -6.11 -10.89
C ARG A 20 -17.68 -6.95 -11.96
N SER A 21 -18.35 -8.01 -11.52
CA SER A 21 -19.17 -8.87 -12.38
C SER A 21 -20.28 -9.50 -11.56
N VAL A 22 -21.42 -9.75 -12.21
CA VAL A 22 -22.58 -10.40 -11.61
C VAL A 22 -23.00 -11.53 -12.53
N THR A 23 -23.01 -12.75 -12.01
CA THR A 23 -23.43 -13.94 -12.75
C THR A 23 -24.75 -14.43 -12.19
N TYR A 24 -25.76 -14.57 -13.04
CA TYR A 24 -27.01 -15.22 -12.67
C TYR A 24 -26.88 -16.73 -12.82
N ILE A 25 -27.11 -17.45 -11.72
CA ILE A 25 -27.13 -18.91 -11.71
C ILE A 25 -28.59 -19.33 -11.61
N ASP A 26 -29.09 -19.96 -12.67
CA ASP A 26 -30.45 -20.49 -12.70
C ASP A 26 -30.59 -21.72 -11.80
N LYS A 27 -31.84 -22.12 -11.53
CA LYS A 27 -32.15 -23.21 -10.60
C LYS A 27 -31.59 -24.57 -11.05
N GLU A 28 -31.53 -24.84 -12.36
CA GLU A 28 -31.03 -26.11 -12.89
C GLU A 28 -29.50 -26.17 -12.81
N THR A 29 -28.84 -25.06 -13.13
CA THR A 29 -27.37 -24.93 -13.01
C THR A 29 -26.94 -25.00 -11.53
N ALA A 30 -27.66 -24.33 -10.64
CA ALA A 30 -27.40 -24.40 -9.20
C ALA A 30 -27.57 -25.83 -8.65
N LEU A 31 -28.54 -26.59 -9.16
CA LEU A 31 -28.70 -28.00 -8.78
C LEU A 31 -27.50 -28.84 -9.24
N LYS A 32 -27.02 -28.65 -10.48
CA LYS A 32 -25.85 -29.39 -10.98
C LYS A 32 -24.60 -29.12 -10.14
N GLU A 33 -24.32 -27.86 -9.83
CA GLU A 33 -23.18 -27.49 -8.97
C GLU A 33 -23.31 -28.10 -7.56
N LEU A 34 -24.54 -28.17 -7.04
CA LEU A 34 -24.81 -28.77 -5.74
C LEU A 34 -24.59 -30.29 -5.76
N VAL A 35 -25.03 -30.98 -6.82
CA VAL A 35 -24.77 -32.42 -7.03
C VAL A 35 -23.27 -32.69 -7.11
N ASP A 36 -22.53 -31.89 -7.89
CA ASP A 36 -21.08 -32.03 -8.05
C ASP A 36 -20.32 -31.79 -6.72
N ALA A 37 -20.80 -30.86 -5.89
CA ALA A 37 -20.20 -30.56 -4.59
C ALA A 37 -20.50 -31.61 -3.51
N LEU A 38 -21.70 -32.22 -3.53
CA LEU A 38 -22.09 -33.25 -2.57
C LEU A 38 -21.73 -34.67 -3.01
N GLY A 39 -21.54 -34.91 -4.30
CA GLY A 39 -21.30 -36.22 -4.89
C GLY A 39 -22.55 -37.11 -4.98
N ASP A 40 -23.72 -36.60 -4.64
CA ASP A 40 -25.01 -37.28 -4.67
C ASP A 40 -26.14 -36.28 -4.94
N ASN A 41 -27.29 -36.75 -5.43
CA ASN A 41 -28.41 -35.89 -5.79
C ASN A 41 -29.27 -35.54 -4.57
N PRO A 42 -29.31 -34.27 -4.14
CA PRO A 42 -30.07 -33.88 -2.96
C PRO A 42 -31.58 -34.00 -3.17
N GLU A 43 -32.07 -34.03 -4.42
CA GLU A 43 -33.49 -34.28 -4.72
C GLU A 43 -33.91 -35.71 -4.36
N ASP A 44 -33.01 -36.68 -4.55
CA ASP A 44 -33.28 -38.10 -4.26
C ASP A 44 -33.32 -38.35 -2.74
N LEU A 45 -32.65 -37.51 -1.95
CA LEU A 45 -32.65 -37.56 -0.48
C LEU A 45 -33.79 -36.76 0.16
N LEU A 46 -34.16 -35.61 -0.42
CA LEU A 46 -35.12 -34.67 0.17
C LEU A 46 -36.52 -34.76 -0.44
N GLY A 47 -36.68 -35.40 -1.61
CA GLY A 47 -37.95 -35.50 -2.34
C GLY A 47 -38.42 -34.18 -2.98
N TYR A 48 -37.60 -33.14 -2.95
CA TYR A 48 -37.84 -31.85 -3.61
C TYR A 48 -36.51 -31.17 -3.98
N ASN A 49 -36.54 -30.23 -4.94
CA ASN A 49 -35.37 -29.45 -5.34
C ASN A 49 -35.05 -28.33 -4.34
N PRO A 50 -33.96 -28.44 -3.55
CA PRO A 50 -33.59 -27.41 -2.59
C PRO A 50 -32.82 -26.24 -3.23
N ALA A 51 -32.37 -26.37 -4.49
CA ALA A 51 -31.59 -25.35 -5.16
C ALA A 51 -32.45 -24.10 -5.43
N LEU A 52 -31.89 -22.94 -5.12
CA LEU A 52 -32.49 -21.65 -5.39
C LEU A 52 -31.66 -20.94 -6.44
N ALA A 53 -32.32 -20.18 -7.33
CA ALA A 53 -31.62 -19.30 -8.23
C ALA A 53 -30.86 -18.24 -7.42
N SER A 54 -29.61 -17.98 -7.79
CA SER A 54 -28.72 -17.09 -7.04
C SER A 54 -27.99 -16.13 -7.98
N PHE A 55 -27.45 -15.05 -7.40
CA PHE A 55 -26.57 -14.12 -8.09
C PHE A 55 -25.20 -14.19 -7.42
N GLU A 56 -24.19 -14.58 -8.19
CA GLU A 56 -22.80 -14.52 -7.73
C GLU A 56 -22.23 -13.14 -8.09
N ILE A 57 -21.75 -12.40 -7.09
CA ILE A 57 -21.24 -11.04 -7.26
C ILE A 57 -19.76 -11.01 -6.92
N TYR A 58 -18.94 -10.73 -7.92
CA TYR A 58 -17.52 -10.44 -7.72
C TYR A 58 -17.36 -8.94 -7.47
N LEU A 59 -16.58 -8.61 -6.46
CA LEU A 59 -16.40 -7.22 -6.03
C LEU A 59 -15.15 -6.62 -6.64
N ASN A 60 -15.18 -5.29 -6.80
CA ASN A 60 -13.98 -4.53 -7.10
C ASN A 60 -13.00 -4.60 -5.92
N ALA A 61 -11.71 -4.61 -6.20
CA ALA A 61 -10.65 -4.79 -5.20
C ALA A 61 -10.74 -3.74 -4.07
N ASP A 62 -11.10 -2.51 -4.41
CA ASP A 62 -11.26 -1.40 -3.45
C ASP A 62 -12.37 -1.66 -2.42
N TYR A 63 -13.36 -2.48 -2.78
CA TYR A 63 -14.52 -2.83 -1.97
C TYR A 63 -14.41 -4.23 -1.35
N ALA A 64 -13.30 -4.94 -1.56
CA ALA A 64 -13.03 -6.26 -0.98
C ALA A 64 -12.52 -6.17 0.47
N ASN A 65 -13.13 -5.29 1.28
CA ASN A 65 -12.81 -5.09 2.69
C ASN A 65 -14.04 -5.33 3.57
N THR A 66 -13.83 -5.64 4.85
CA THR A 66 -14.89 -6.01 5.80
C THR A 66 -16.05 -5.00 5.84
N ASP A 67 -15.73 -3.70 5.82
CA ASP A 67 -16.71 -2.62 5.95
C ASP A 67 -17.56 -2.47 4.68
N SER A 68 -16.92 -2.56 3.51
CA SER A 68 -17.58 -2.49 2.20
C SER A 68 -18.45 -3.72 1.94
N MET A 69 -18.03 -4.89 2.41
CA MET A 69 -18.84 -6.11 2.40
C MET A 69 -20.11 -5.96 3.25
N ALA A 70 -19.98 -5.43 4.47
CA ALA A 70 -21.12 -5.18 5.35
C ALA A 70 -22.09 -4.14 4.76
N MET A 71 -21.55 -3.11 4.09
CA MET A 71 -22.35 -2.13 3.35
C MET A 71 -23.11 -2.80 2.18
N ALA A 72 -22.44 -3.61 1.37
CA ALA A 72 -23.03 -4.33 0.26
C ALA A 72 -24.13 -5.30 0.73
N GLU A 73 -23.89 -6.06 1.80
CA GLU A 73 -24.89 -6.92 2.43
C GLU A 73 -26.13 -6.12 2.84
N THR A 74 -25.92 -5.00 3.54
CA THR A 74 -27.00 -4.13 4.02
C THR A 74 -27.80 -3.54 2.86
N TYR A 75 -27.14 -3.18 1.76
CA TYR A 75 -27.78 -2.67 0.56
C TYR A 75 -28.61 -3.76 -0.15
N LEU A 76 -28.05 -4.96 -0.31
CA LEU A 76 -28.70 -6.09 -0.97
C LEU A 76 -29.93 -6.57 -0.19
N LYS A 77 -29.87 -6.60 1.14
CA LYS A 77 -31.00 -6.96 2.01
C LYS A 77 -32.20 -6.01 1.93
N ARG A 78 -32.06 -4.83 1.32
CA ARG A 78 -33.20 -3.90 1.11
C ARG A 78 -34.12 -4.35 -0.02
N PHE A 79 -33.66 -5.21 -0.93
CA PHE A 79 -34.50 -5.73 -1.99
C PHE A 79 -35.38 -6.85 -1.47
N LYS A 80 -36.70 -6.71 -1.62
CA LYS A 80 -37.68 -7.74 -1.20
C LYS A 80 -37.47 -9.09 -1.90
N ASN A 81 -36.74 -9.11 -3.01
CA ASN A 81 -36.44 -10.29 -3.82
C ASN A 81 -35.14 -11.00 -3.39
N VAL A 82 -34.43 -10.50 -2.39
CA VAL A 82 -33.20 -11.10 -1.85
C VAL A 82 -33.54 -11.82 -0.54
N GLN A 83 -33.44 -13.15 -0.54
CA GLN A 83 -33.73 -13.97 0.64
C GLN A 83 -32.55 -14.01 1.60
N GLU A 84 -31.34 -14.23 1.09
CA GLU A 84 -30.11 -14.32 1.88
C GLU A 84 -28.91 -13.82 1.07
N VAL A 85 -27.91 -13.28 1.77
CA VAL A 85 -26.61 -12.91 1.21
C VAL A 85 -25.56 -13.73 1.94
N ILE A 86 -25.05 -14.75 1.26
CA ILE A 86 -24.09 -15.70 1.83
C ILE A 86 -22.68 -15.29 1.41
N TYR A 87 -21.83 -15.02 2.39
CA TYR A 87 -20.40 -14.85 2.18
C TYR A 87 -19.63 -15.23 3.44
N ARG A 88 -18.37 -15.65 3.29
CA ARG A 88 -17.53 -16.10 4.42
C ARG A 88 -17.00 -14.91 5.22
N LYS A 89 -17.88 -14.28 6.02
CA LYS A 89 -17.59 -13.11 6.89
C LYS A 89 -16.33 -13.30 7.71
N ASP A 90 -16.24 -14.42 8.44
CA ASP A 90 -15.16 -14.67 9.39
C ASP A 90 -13.81 -14.79 8.68
N LEU A 91 -13.75 -15.48 7.54
CA LEU A 91 -12.50 -15.62 6.79
C LEU A 91 -12.02 -14.27 6.25
N ILE A 92 -12.91 -13.46 5.70
CA ILE A 92 -12.57 -12.13 5.18
C ILE A 92 -12.12 -11.22 6.32
N HIS A 93 -12.81 -11.25 7.46
CA HIS A 93 -12.43 -10.49 8.64
C HIS A 93 -11.03 -10.89 9.14
N LEU A 94 -10.78 -12.19 9.29
CA LEU A 94 -9.49 -12.73 9.73
C LEU A 94 -8.35 -12.33 8.77
N VAL A 95 -8.56 -12.44 7.46
CA VAL A 95 -7.56 -12.04 6.47
C VAL A 95 -7.28 -10.54 6.55
N ASN A 96 -8.32 -9.70 6.57
CA ASN A 96 -8.16 -8.24 6.62
C ASN A 96 -7.49 -7.79 7.93
N GLU A 97 -7.86 -8.38 9.07
CA GLU A 97 -7.25 -8.06 10.36
C GLU A 97 -5.77 -8.49 10.41
N ASN A 98 -5.45 -9.68 9.89
CA ASN A 98 -4.06 -10.15 9.80
C ASN A 98 -3.22 -9.27 8.88
N VAL A 99 -3.73 -8.89 7.71
CA VAL A 99 -3.06 -7.97 6.79
C VAL A 99 -2.81 -6.62 7.46
N LYS A 100 -3.81 -6.05 8.15
CA LYS A 100 -3.65 -4.80 8.92
C LYS A 100 -2.60 -4.93 10.01
N ARG A 101 -2.62 -6.03 10.77
CA ARG A 101 -1.66 -6.28 11.87
C ARG A 101 -0.23 -6.41 11.35
N ILE A 102 -0.02 -7.17 10.28
CA ILE A 102 1.29 -7.30 9.62
C ILE A 102 1.74 -5.94 9.09
N GLY A 103 0.86 -5.19 8.44
CA GLY A 103 1.14 -3.84 7.96
C GLY A 103 1.60 -2.90 9.08
N PHE A 104 0.95 -2.97 10.25
CA PHE A 104 1.34 -2.17 11.42
C PHE A 104 2.73 -2.54 11.97
N ILE A 105 3.04 -3.84 12.04
CA ILE A 105 4.37 -4.32 12.47
C ILE A 105 5.46 -3.85 11.49
N LEU A 106 5.21 -3.97 10.19
CA LEU A 106 6.13 -3.50 9.14
C LEU A 106 6.32 -1.98 9.20
N LEU A 107 5.27 -1.22 9.49
CA LEU A 107 5.33 0.22 9.66
C LEU A 107 6.20 0.59 10.87
N MET A 108 6.03 -0.06 12.01
CA MET A 108 6.91 0.13 13.17
C MET A 108 8.38 -0.15 12.83
N LEU A 109 8.64 -1.26 12.11
CA LEU A 109 9.99 -1.62 11.68
C LEU A 109 10.58 -0.57 10.73
N ALA A 110 9.78 -0.07 9.79
CA ALA A 110 10.19 0.97 8.85
C ALA A 110 10.54 2.28 9.57
N ILE A 111 9.77 2.69 10.58
CA ILE A 111 10.07 3.86 11.41
C ILE A 111 11.41 3.65 12.15
N LEU A 112 11.60 2.49 12.76
CA LEU A 112 12.83 2.17 13.48
C LEU A 112 14.06 2.23 12.55
N LEU A 113 13.99 1.59 11.39
CA LEU A 113 15.05 1.62 10.38
C LEU A 113 15.32 3.05 9.89
N THR A 114 14.26 3.84 9.72
CA THR A 114 14.38 5.26 9.34
C THR A 114 15.15 6.04 10.41
N LEU A 115 14.87 5.82 11.70
CA LEU A 115 15.60 6.48 12.79
C LEU A 115 17.07 6.06 12.84
N ILE A 116 17.37 4.78 12.63
CA ILE A 116 18.74 4.27 12.58
C ILE A 116 19.50 4.91 11.41
N SER A 117 18.91 4.88 10.21
CA SER A 117 19.48 5.48 9.00
C SER A 117 19.72 6.98 9.20
N TYR A 118 18.73 7.68 9.76
CA TYR A 118 18.82 9.11 10.06
C TYR A 118 19.96 9.44 11.03
N SER A 119 20.13 8.65 12.08
CA SER A 119 21.25 8.79 13.03
C SER A 119 22.61 8.58 12.34
N LEU A 120 22.70 7.58 11.47
CA LEU A 120 23.90 7.27 10.70
C LEU A 120 24.28 8.41 9.76
N ILE A 121 23.32 8.91 8.97
CA ILE A 121 23.51 10.05 8.06
C ILE A 121 23.99 11.27 8.84
N ARG A 122 23.34 11.59 9.96
CA ARG A 122 23.73 12.72 10.81
C ARG A 122 25.18 12.58 11.29
N ASN A 123 25.60 11.38 11.69
CA ASN A 123 26.98 11.13 12.12
C ASN A 123 27.98 11.28 10.96
N THR A 124 27.66 10.72 9.80
CA THR A 124 28.49 10.82 8.59
C THR A 124 28.67 12.27 8.14
N VAL A 125 27.58 13.06 8.12
CA VAL A 125 27.66 14.48 7.78
C VAL A 125 28.52 15.24 8.79
N ARG A 126 28.42 14.92 10.09
CA ARG A 126 29.29 15.53 11.12
C ARG A 126 30.77 15.24 10.85
N LEU A 127 31.13 14.00 10.54
CA LEU A 127 32.50 13.61 10.19
C LEU A 127 32.99 14.33 8.94
N LEU A 128 32.13 14.45 7.91
CA LEU A 128 32.44 15.13 6.66
C LEU A 128 32.66 16.64 6.85
N ILE A 129 31.92 17.27 7.77
CA ILE A 129 32.15 18.66 8.15
C ILE A 129 33.46 18.81 8.93
N TYR A 130 33.73 17.90 9.86
CA TYR A 130 34.96 17.91 10.66
C TYR A 130 36.22 17.79 9.81
N SER A 131 36.20 16.96 8.75
CA SER A 131 37.32 16.86 7.81
C SER A 131 37.54 18.15 6.99
N LYS A 132 36.49 18.95 6.78
CA LYS A 132 36.54 20.25 6.09
C LYS A 132 36.63 21.46 7.04
N ARG A 133 36.93 21.24 8.33
CA ARG A 133 36.95 22.31 9.35
C ARG A 133 37.83 23.51 8.99
N PHE A 134 38.99 23.29 8.36
CA PHE A 134 39.89 24.37 7.96
C PHE A 134 39.28 25.27 6.89
N LEU A 135 38.64 24.67 5.88
CA LEU A 135 37.97 25.39 4.80
C LEU A 135 36.76 26.18 5.30
N ILE A 136 36.04 25.64 6.29
CA ILE A 136 34.94 26.36 6.95
C ILE A 136 35.49 27.56 7.73
N ARG A 137 36.61 27.38 8.45
CA ARG A 137 37.23 28.45 9.23
C ARG A 137 37.79 29.57 8.34
N THR A 138 38.40 29.26 7.21
CA THR A 138 38.85 30.28 6.24
C THR A 138 37.66 31.05 5.66
N MET A 139 36.55 30.38 5.32
CA MET A 139 35.31 31.06 4.88
C MET A 139 34.75 31.99 5.96
N GLN A 140 34.78 31.58 7.23
CA GLN A 140 34.34 32.42 8.35
C GLN A 140 35.23 33.65 8.55
N LEU A 141 36.54 33.54 8.36
CA LEU A 141 37.48 34.66 8.50
C LEU A 141 37.28 35.74 7.42
N VAL A 142 36.81 35.36 6.23
CA VAL A 142 36.46 36.29 5.15
C VAL A 142 35.03 36.84 5.31
N GLY A 143 34.33 36.50 6.40
CA GLY A 143 32.98 37.00 6.70
C GLY A 143 31.85 36.27 5.94
N ALA A 144 32.09 35.07 5.43
CA ALA A 144 31.06 34.33 4.70
C ALA A 144 29.87 33.99 5.62
N GLY A 145 28.66 34.32 5.16
CA GLY A 145 27.42 34.03 5.89
C GLY A 145 27.18 32.53 6.08
N ARG A 146 26.50 32.15 7.18
CA ARG A 146 26.20 30.75 7.54
C ARG A 146 25.51 29.97 6.41
N SER A 147 24.69 30.62 5.59
CA SER A 147 24.01 30.01 4.44
C SER A 147 24.95 29.70 3.27
N PHE A 148 25.99 30.53 3.06
CA PHE A 148 27.01 30.29 2.02
C PHE A 148 27.82 29.02 2.34
N ILE A 149 28.17 28.84 3.60
CA ILE A 149 28.89 27.64 4.07
C ILE A 149 28.01 26.38 3.95
N ARG A 150 26.68 26.49 4.14
CA ARG A 150 25.74 25.34 4.08
C ARG A 150 25.45 24.83 2.68
N LYS A 151 25.32 25.73 1.71
CA LYS A 151 24.91 25.41 0.33
C LYS A 151 25.67 24.23 -0.29
N PRO A 152 27.02 24.18 -0.30
CA PRO A 152 27.73 23.08 -0.96
C PRO A 152 27.44 21.72 -0.32
N PHE A 153 27.27 21.66 1.00
CA PHE A 153 26.93 20.42 1.70
C PHE A 153 25.49 19.98 1.39
N LEU A 154 24.54 20.91 1.40
CA LEU A 154 23.14 20.59 1.09
C LEU A 154 22.96 20.11 -0.35
N ILE A 155 23.58 20.78 -1.32
CA ILE A 155 23.49 20.41 -2.73
C ILE A 155 24.16 19.04 -2.97
N GLY A 156 25.34 18.80 -2.39
CA GLY A 156 26.02 17.51 -2.51
C GLY A 156 25.18 16.35 -1.97
N ASN A 157 24.58 16.50 -0.78
CA ASN A 157 23.74 15.47 -0.19
C ASN A 157 22.38 15.34 -0.90
N LEU A 158 21.85 16.41 -1.50
CA LEU A 158 20.63 16.34 -2.31
C LEU A 158 20.81 15.38 -3.49
N TRP A 159 21.95 15.46 -4.19
CA TRP A 159 22.28 14.52 -5.27
C TRP A 159 22.40 13.08 -4.77
N SER A 160 23.05 12.86 -3.64
CA SER A 160 23.12 11.52 -3.02
C SER A 160 21.73 10.98 -2.67
N GLY A 161 20.83 11.83 -2.16
CA GLY A 161 19.44 11.47 -1.89
C GLY A 161 18.68 11.09 -3.17
N LEU A 162 18.85 11.87 -4.24
CA LEU A 162 18.21 11.59 -5.53
C LEU A 162 18.68 10.25 -6.11
N ILE A 163 19.98 9.98 -6.11
CA ILE A 163 20.55 8.71 -6.59
C ILE A 163 20.04 7.54 -5.73
N ALA A 164 20.02 7.69 -4.41
CA ALA A 164 19.51 6.65 -3.51
C ALA A 164 18.02 6.36 -3.76
N SER A 165 17.20 7.38 -3.95
CA SER A 165 15.78 7.23 -4.30
C SER A 165 15.60 6.51 -5.63
N VAL A 166 16.35 6.89 -6.66
CA VAL A 166 16.28 6.22 -7.98
C VAL A 166 16.68 4.75 -7.88
N LEU A 167 17.74 4.43 -7.13
CA LEU A 167 18.15 3.04 -6.89
C LEU A 167 17.08 2.25 -6.12
N ALA A 168 16.47 2.85 -5.10
CA ALA A 168 15.38 2.22 -4.34
C ALA A 168 14.15 1.96 -5.21
N MET A 169 13.77 2.91 -6.08
CA MET A 169 12.69 2.74 -7.04
C MET A 169 12.98 1.61 -8.03
N GLY A 170 14.20 1.54 -8.57
CA GLY A 170 14.63 0.45 -9.44
C GLY A 170 14.57 -0.92 -8.73
N TYR A 171 15.01 -0.98 -7.48
CA TYR A 171 14.92 -2.21 -6.67
C TYR A 171 13.47 -2.64 -6.43
N LEU A 172 12.59 -1.70 -6.07
CA LEU A 172 11.15 -1.95 -5.89
C LEU A 172 10.53 -2.50 -7.18
N TYR A 173 10.86 -1.91 -8.33
CA TYR A 173 10.34 -2.35 -9.62
C TYR A 173 10.81 -3.76 -9.98
N VAL A 174 12.10 -4.07 -9.78
CA VAL A 174 12.63 -5.43 -10.01
C VAL A 174 11.97 -6.45 -9.09
N LEU A 175 11.76 -6.12 -7.82
CA LEU A 175 11.08 -7.00 -6.88
C LEU A 175 9.63 -7.27 -7.30
N LEU A 176 8.95 -6.25 -7.81
CA LEU A 176 7.58 -6.36 -8.31
C LEU A 176 7.49 -7.27 -9.55
N LEU A 177 8.41 -7.14 -10.51
CA LEU A 177 8.52 -8.08 -11.64
C LEU A 177 8.80 -9.51 -11.18
N TYR A 178 9.68 -9.67 -10.19
CA TYR A 178 10.00 -10.99 -9.64
C TYR A 178 8.79 -11.64 -8.96
N MET A 179 8.01 -10.89 -8.18
CA MET A 179 6.78 -11.38 -7.56
C MET A 179 5.71 -11.74 -8.60
N ASP A 180 5.55 -10.91 -9.63
CA ASP A 180 4.62 -11.19 -10.73
C ASP A 180 4.96 -12.49 -11.45
N SER A 181 6.24 -12.79 -11.65
CA SER A 181 6.68 -14.05 -12.25
C SER A 181 6.33 -15.31 -11.42
N LYS A 182 6.10 -15.16 -10.10
CA LYS A 182 5.82 -16.26 -9.18
C LYS A 182 4.33 -16.48 -8.95
N VAL A 183 3.57 -15.39 -8.86
CA VAL A 183 2.15 -15.42 -8.50
C VAL A 183 1.25 -15.26 -9.73
N GLY A 184 1.73 -14.59 -10.78
CA GLY A 184 1.01 -14.32 -12.02
C GLY A 184 -0.03 -13.22 -11.88
N GLY A 185 0.08 -12.15 -12.68
CA GLY A 185 -0.96 -11.13 -12.82
C GLY A 185 -1.06 -10.13 -11.66
N LEU A 186 -0.07 -10.06 -10.77
CA LEU A 186 0.01 -9.06 -9.71
C LEU A 186 0.07 -7.64 -10.27
N ILE A 187 0.82 -7.45 -11.36
CA ILE A 187 0.97 -6.13 -12.00
C ILE A 187 -0.35 -5.69 -12.62
N THR A 188 -1.10 -6.62 -13.18
CA THR A 188 -2.40 -6.36 -13.81
C THR A 188 -3.48 -6.03 -12.77
N LEU A 189 -3.33 -6.50 -11.54
CA LEU A 189 -4.22 -6.19 -10.42
C LEU A 189 -3.90 -4.84 -9.76
N LEU A 190 -2.70 -4.30 -9.97
CA LEU A 190 -2.27 -3.02 -9.42
C LEU A 190 -2.69 -1.87 -10.34
N ASP A 191 -3.33 -0.85 -9.77
CA ASP A 191 -3.64 0.38 -10.50
C ASP A 191 -2.32 1.12 -10.84
N PRO A 192 -2.04 1.39 -12.13
CA PRO A 192 -0.85 2.15 -12.56
C PRO A 192 -0.73 3.51 -11.87
N LEU A 193 -1.86 4.16 -11.56
CA LEU A 193 -1.87 5.47 -10.90
C LEU A 193 -1.42 5.35 -9.44
N MET A 194 -1.85 4.29 -8.74
CA MET A 194 -1.40 3.97 -7.39
C MET A 194 0.10 3.67 -7.37
N LEU A 195 0.58 2.85 -8.31
CA LEU A 195 2.01 2.53 -8.43
C LEU A 195 2.87 3.78 -8.70
N GLY A 196 2.41 4.67 -9.60
CA GLY A 196 3.06 5.95 -9.86
C GLY A 196 3.14 6.84 -8.60
N SER A 197 2.05 6.91 -7.81
CA SER A 197 2.03 7.67 -6.56
C SER A 197 3.04 7.14 -5.53
N ILE A 198 3.19 5.83 -5.41
CA ILE A 198 4.15 5.20 -4.48
C ILE A 198 5.57 5.62 -4.84
N PHE A 199 5.93 5.59 -6.13
CA PHE A 199 7.24 6.01 -6.59
C PHE A 199 7.54 7.48 -6.29
N VAL A 200 6.55 8.37 -6.51
CA VAL A 200 6.68 9.78 -6.15
C VAL A 200 6.87 9.96 -4.65
N ILE A 201 6.11 9.24 -3.83
CA ILE A 201 6.23 9.29 -2.37
C ILE A 201 7.63 8.83 -1.94
N VAL A 202 8.15 7.71 -2.46
CA VAL A 202 9.49 7.20 -2.14
C VAL A 202 10.58 8.21 -2.50
N LEU A 203 10.46 8.85 -3.67
CA LEU A 203 11.38 9.89 -4.11
C LEU A 203 11.36 11.08 -3.15
N LEU A 204 10.17 11.61 -2.85
CA LEU A 204 10.02 12.75 -1.94
C LEU A 204 10.53 12.41 -0.53
N PHE A 205 10.22 11.22 -0.02
CA PHE A 205 10.62 10.79 1.32
C PHE A 205 12.14 10.67 1.43
N GLY A 206 12.80 10.09 0.41
CA GLY A 206 14.26 10.00 0.36
C GLY A 206 14.94 11.38 0.34
N LEU A 207 14.42 12.31 -0.47
CA LEU A 207 14.91 13.69 -0.52
C LEU A 207 14.70 14.43 0.81
N ILE A 208 13.51 14.31 1.41
CA ILE A 208 13.18 14.97 2.68
C ILE A 208 14.07 14.45 3.81
N ILE A 209 14.23 13.12 3.94
CA ILE A 209 15.08 12.54 4.98
C ILE A 209 16.54 13.00 4.80
N MET A 210 17.07 12.91 3.59
CA MET A 210 18.47 13.27 3.33
C MET A 210 18.75 14.76 3.59
N THR A 211 17.86 15.64 3.10
CA THR A 211 18.00 17.09 3.27
C THR A 211 17.81 17.53 4.72
N SER A 212 16.80 17.00 5.42
CA SER A 212 16.55 17.32 6.84
C SER A 212 17.69 16.85 7.74
N ALA A 213 18.20 15.63 7.54
CA ALA A 213 19.33 15.10 8.29
C ALA A 213 20.59 15.96 8.10
N THR A 214 20.89 16.31 6.85
CA THR A 214 22.03 17.16 6.50
C THR A 214 21.88 18.55 7.10
N TRP A 215 20.71 19.16 6.96
CA TRP A 215 20.46 20.51 7.46
C TRP A 215 20.62 20.59 8.98
N LEU A 216 20.05 19.63 9.73
CA LEU A 216 20.18 19.59 11.18
C LEU A 216 21.62 19.35 11.64
N ALA A 217 22.36 18.46 10.96
CA ALA A 217 23.78 18.21 11.26
C ALA A 217 24.65 19.46 11.05
N VAL A 218 24.50 20.14 9.90
CA VAL A 218 25.28 21.34 9.57
C VAL A 218 24.90 22.52 10.48
N ASN A 219 23.60 22.70 10.77
CA ASN A 219 23.13 23.79 11.63
C ASN A 219 23.64 23.63 13.07
N LYS A 220 23.68 22.39 13.58
CA LYS A 220 24.27 22.09 14.89
C LYS A 220 25.76 22.45 14.92
N TYR A 221 26.53 22.05 13.90
CA TYR A 221 27.97 22.35 13.83
C TYR A 221 28.25 23.85 13.75
N LEU A 222 27.53 24.60 12.92
CA LEU A 222 27.73 26.04 12.75
C LEU A 222 27.26 26.88 13.95
N ARG A 223 26.49 26.30 14.87
CA ARG A 223 26.05 26.93 16.12
C ARG A 223 26.99 26.63 17.30
N MET A 224 27.88 25.65 17.18
CA MET A 224 28.86 25.33 18.22
C MET A 224 29.98 26.37 18.21
N ASN A 225 30.23 27.01 19.35
CA ASN A 225 31.31 27.98 19.53
C ASN A 225 32.66 27.26 19.59
N THR A 226 33.69 27.97 19.14
CA THR A 226 35.08 27.54 18.92
C THR A 226 35.78 26.90 20.14
N ASN A 227 35.22 27.03 21.34
CA ASN A 227 35.81 26.53 22.60
C ASN A 227 35.41 25.09 22.97
N ASP A 228 34.35 24.53 22.37
CA ASP A 228 33.95 23.12 22.61
C ASP A 228 34.67 22.13 21.67
N LEU A 229 35.55 22.62 20.80
CA LEU A 229 36.20 21.83 19.76
C LEU A 229 37.43 21.03 20.24
N TYR A 230 37.90 21.27 21.46
CA TYR A 230 39.10 20.63 22.04
C TYR A 230 38.79 19.46 22.99
N TYR A 231 37.52 19.16 23.25
CA TYR A 231 37.10 18.12 24.22
C TYR A 231 36.11 17.09 23.65
N VAL A 232 36.09 16.86 22.33
CA VAL A 232 35.30 15.78 21.71
C VAL A 232 36.16 14.91 20.80
#